data_AF-A0A4Q4CW58-F1
#
_entry.id   AF-A0A4Q4CW58-F1
#
_cell.length_a   1.000
_cell.length_b   1.000
_cell.length_c   1.000
_cell.angle_alpha   90.00
_cell.angle_beta   90.00
_cell.angle_gamma   90.00
#
_symmetry.space_group_name_H-M   'P 1'
#
loop_
_entity.id
_entity.type
_entity.pdbx_description
1 polymer ?
#
loop_
_entity_poly.entity_id
_entity_poly.type
_entity_poly.pdbx_seq_one_letter_code
_entity_poly.pdbx_strand_id
1 'polypeptide(L)'
;RRCGASAVEVAAALSGPDVVRTHVLRTTWHHVLTEDLPHLVAATGARVERLVVTHTARQGLPEDRLRAAADVVARAVEESPGCTRAHLAERLHDAGHAPLPGDLLAHVVMMAELDGRVGGSRLTGGQHRYRPLSLAASTLSHDEALAWVARTYARGHGPHTAHDLAWWTSLTLTQARRAIELAQLRPVTLDGRELWVLEEAEPVDVPPVLLLANFDEIISYVRDAHLRAELGPGYEVAMRGFGLLFLDGRLAGGWTRTVSAATVEVHVTTHATLSRRHRAALDTETEHFAGFLGLEGSLRLTT
;
A
#
# COMPACT_ATOMS: atom_id res chain seq x y z
N ARG A 1 -11.04 -8.50 -3.77
CA ARG A 1 -11.01 -9.56 -4.81
C ARG A 1 -10.28 -10.78 -4.25
N ARG A 2 -10.62 -12.00 -4.68
CA ARG A 2 -9.93 -13.24 -4.27
C ARG A 2 -9.44 -13.98 -5.50
N CYS A 3 -8.23 -14.54 -5.44
CA CYS A 3 -7.62 -15.31 -6.52
C CYS A 3 -7.47 -16.81 -6.19
N GLY A 4 -7.86 -17.25 -4.99
CA GLY A 4 -7.76 -18.65 -4.56
C GLY A 4 -6.34 -19.12 -4.19
N ALA A 5 -5.32 -18.26 -4.36
CA ALA A 5 -3.95 -18.57 -3.96
C ALA A 5 -3.82 -18.64 -2.43
N SER A 6 -2.98 -19.56 -1.95
CA SER A 6 -2.56 -19.69 -0.56
C SER A 6 -1.58 -18.58 -0.13
N ALA A 7 -1.37 -18.44 1.17
CA ALA A 7 -0.42 -17.48 1.75
C ALA A 7 1.02 -17.74 1.28
N VAL A 8 1.37 -19.02 1.06
CA VAL A 8 2.69 -19.41 0.55
C VAL A 8 2.85 -18.99 -0.90
N GLU A 9 1.85 -19.23 -1.74
CA GLU A 9 1.86 -18.83 -3.16
C GLU A 9 1.91 -17.30 -3.30
N VAL A 10 1.12 -16.57 -2.52
CA VAL A 10 1.17 -15.10 -2.52
C VAL A 10 2.54 -14.60 -2.06
N ALA A 11 3.13 -15.16 -1.00
CA ALA A 11 4.45 -14.77 -0.54
C ALA A 11 5.56 -15.07 -1.57
N ALA A 12 5.45 -16.20 -2.28
CA ALA A 12 6.35 -16.56 -3.36
C ALA A 12 6.24 -15.56 -4.54
N ALA A 13 5.02 -15.23 -4.96
CA ALA A 13 4.78 -14.25 -6.02
C ALA A 13 5.33 -12.85 -5.66
N LEU A 14 5.11 -12.38 -4.43
CA LEU A 14 5.64 -11.10 -3.95
C LEU A 14 7.18 -11.08 -3.81
N SER A 15 7.81 -12.25 -3.74
CA SER A 15 9.27 -12.39 -3.68
C SER A 15 9.90 -12.63 -5.06
N GLY A 16 9.08 -12.83 -6.09
CA GLY A 16 9.51 -13.05 -7.47
C GLY A 16 10.02 -11.78 -8.16
N PRO A 17 10.48 -11.90 -9.43
CA PRO A 17 10.99 -10.77 -10.20
C PRO A 17 9.89 -9.81 -10.68
N ASP A 18 8.65 -10.29 -10.83
CA ASP A 18 7.53 -9.54 -11.41
C ASP A 18 6.96 -8.48 -10.46
N VAL A 19 7.23 -8.61 -9.16
CA VAL A 19 6.79 -7.67 -8.14
C VAL A 19 8.00 -7.11 -7.41
N VAL A 20 7.94 -5.81 -7.12
CA VAL A 20 8.92 -5.14 -6.28
C VAL A 20 8.22 -4.41 -5.15
N ARG A 21 8.74 -4.58 -3.93
CA ARG A 21 8.36 -3.72 -2.81
C ARG A 21 9.26 -2.49 -2.84
N THR A 22 8.68 -1.31 -2.98
CA THR A 22 9.44 -0.05 -3.05
C THR A 22 8.63 1.11 -2.50
N HIS A 23 9.27 2.25 -2.24
CA HIS A 23 8.59 3.51 -1.99
C HIS A 23 8.39 4.28 -3.31
N VAL A 24 7.14 4.47 -3.72
CA VAL A 24 6.81 5.22 -4.94
C VAL A 24 5.58 6.13 -4.80
N LEU A 25 4.76 5.92 -3.76
CA LEU A 25 3.58 6.73 -3.44
C LEU A 25 3.58 7.03 -1.94
N ARG A 26 3.13 8.23 -1.53
CA ARG A 26 2.90 8.66 -0.13
C ARG A 26 4.05 8.42 0.85
N THR A 27 5.29 8.30 0.38
CA THR A 27 6.43 7.91 1.22
C THR A 27 6.16 6.64 2.05
N THR A 28 5.39 5.69 1.50
CA THR A 28 5.13 4.37 2.11
C THR A 28 5.51 3.23 1.16
N TRP A 29 5.77 2.04 1.71
CA TRP A 29 6.02 0.85 0.90
C TRP A 29 4.77 0.41 0.14
N HIS A 30 4.95 0.09 -1.14
CA HIS A 30 3.95 -0.52 -1.99
C HIS A 30 4.55 -1.75 -2.65
N HIS A 31 3.72 -2.76 -2.93
CA HIS A 31 4.07 -3.79 -3.90
C HIS A 31 3.54 -3.33 -5.25
N VAL A 32 4.43 -3.26 -6.25
CA VAL A 32 4.08 -2.84 -7.59
C VAL A 32 4.63 -3.84 -8.60
N LEU A 33 3.99 -3.93 -9.76
CA LEU A 33 4.56 -4.68 -10.87
C LEU A 33 5.86 -4.02 -11.30
N THR A 34 6.89 -4.83 -11.53
CA THR A 34 8.21 -4.35 -11.95
C THR A 34 8.14 -3.60 -13.29
N GLU A 35 7.24 -4.02 -14.19
CA GLU A 35 7.02 -3.37 -15.49
C GLU A 35 6.33 -2.00 -15.37
N ASP A 36 5.51 -1.78 -14.34
CA ASP A 36 4.78 -0.53 -14.12
C ASP A 36 5.60 0.51 -13.34
N LEU A 37 6.62 0.06 -12.60
CA LEU A 37 7.42 0.92 -11.74
C LEU A 37 8.08 2.10 -12.48
N PRO A 38 8.65 1.96 -13.70
CA PRO A 38 9.19 3.10 -14.44
C PRO A 38 8.16 4.22 -14.62
N HIS A 39 6.92 3.87 -14.97
CA HIS A 39 5.84 4.82 -15.21
C HIS A 39 5.39 5.50 -13.91
N LEU A 40 5.30 4.74 -12.82
CA LEU A 40 5.02 5.30 -11.50
C LEU A 40 6.10 6.30 -11.07
N VAL A 41 7.38 5.94 -11.18
CA VAL A 41 8.49 6.84 -10.82
C VAL A 41 8.51 8.08 -11.71
N ALA A 42 8.25 7.96 -13.01
CA ALA A 42 8.15 9.11 -13.92
C ALA A 42 6.99 10.06 -13.56
N ALA A 43 5.89 9.53 -13.03
CA ALA A 43 4.75 10.32 -12.59
C ALA A 43 4.97 10.98 -11.22
N THR A 44 5.48 10.24 -10.23
CA THR A 44 5.42 10.64 -8.81
C THR A 44 6.79 10.83 -8.15
N GLY A 45 7.86 10.25 -8.71
CA GLY A 45 9.19 10.13 -8.10
C GLY A 45 9.75 11.46 -7.61
N ALA A 46 9.85 12.46 -8.49
CA ALA A 46 10.39 13.77 -8.14
C ALA A 46 9.64 14.47 -6.98
N ARG A 47 8.33 14.20 -6.86
CA ARG A 47 7.49 14.79 -5.82
C ARG A 47 7.68 14.09 -4.48
N VAL A 48 7.79 12.77 -4.48
CA VAL A 48 8.08 11.94 -3.32
C VAL A 48 9.49 12.25 -2.81
N GLU A 49 10.47 12.28 -3.71
CA GLU A 49 11.86 12.65 -3.41
C GLU A 49 11.94 14.00 -2.70
N ARG A 50 11.25 15.03 -3.21
CA ARG A 50 11.21 16.34 -2.57
C ARG A 50 10.62 16.31 -1.15
N LEU A 51 9.64 15.43 -0.87
CA LEU A 51 9.12 15.25 0.49
C LEU A 51 10.19 14.68 1.41
N VAL A 52 10.91 13.66 0.94
CA VAL A 52 11.98 12.99 1.69
C VAL A 52 13.11 13.97 1.99
N VAL A 53 13.60 14.70 0.98
CA VAL A 53 14.65 15.71 1.14
C VAL A 53 14.23 16.79 2.15
N THR A 54 13.01 17.32 2.03
CA THR A 54 12.52 18.36 2.95
C THR A 54 12.40 17.82 4.38
N HIS A 55 11.93 16.58 4.55
CA HIS A 55 11.74 15.96 5.86
C HIS A 55 13.07 15.67 6.55
N THR A 56 14.01 15.04 5.85
CA THR A 56 15.33 14.67 6.38
C THR A 56 16.19 15.90 6.70
N ALA A 57 16.14 16.95 5.88
CA ALA A 57 16.87 18.20 6.15
C ALA A 57 16.44 18.85 7.48
N ARG A 58 15.14 18.82 7.81
CA ARG A 58 14.62 19.32 9.10
C ARG A 58 15.11 18.51 10.30
N GLN A 59 15.52 17.27 10.07
CA GLN A 59 16.08 16.37 11.07
C GLN A 59 17.62 16.38 11.08
N GLY A 60 18.27 17.30 10.34
CA GLY A 60 19.73 17.44 10.33
C GLY A 60 20.47 16.56 9.32
N LEU A 61 19.75 15.95 8.36
CA LEU A 61 20.36 15.22 7.25
C LEU A 61 20.12 16.00 5.93
N PRO A 62 21.04 16.89 5.53
CA PRO A 62 20.90 17.68 4.29
C PRO A 62 20.99 16.80 3.04
N GLU A 63 20.53 17.34 1.91
CA GLU A 63 20.33 16.61 0.66
C GLU A 63 21.60 15.94 0.13
N ASP A 64 22.74 16.64 0.14
CA ASP A 64 24.03 16.13 -0.28
C ASP A 64 24.43 14.88 0.50
N ARG A 65 24.27 14.92 1.83
CA ARG A 65 24.57 13.80 2.72
C ARG A 65 23.56 12.67 2.58
N LEU A 66 22.28 12.98 2.35
CA LEU A 66 21.24 12.00 2.08
C LEU A 66 21.55 11.21 0.80
N ARG A 67 21.90 11.91 -0.29
CA ARG A 67 22.26 11.28 -1.57
C ARG A 67 23.53 10.44 -1.46
N ALA A 68 24.56 10.96 -0.81
CA ALA A 68 25.79 10.20 -0.56
C ALA A 68 25.54 8.92 0.25
N ALA A 69 24.66 8.98 1.26
CA ALA A 69 24.26 7.82 2.04
C ALA A 69 23.44 6.82 1.20
N ALA A 70 22.55 7.31 0.33
CA ALA A 70 21.77 6.47 -0.57
C ALA A 70 22.67 5.71 -1.56
N ASP A 71 23.72 6.35 -2.06
CA ASP A 71 24.74 5.71 -2.91
C ASP A 71 25.49 4.58 -2.20
N VAL A 72 25.83 4.76 -0.91
CA VAL A 72 26.44 3.70 -0.10
C VAL A 72 25.46 2.54 0.07
N VAL A 73 24.18 2.82 0.32
CA VAL A 73 23.14 1.79 0.43
C VAL A 73 22.99 1.01 -0.87
N ALA A 74 22.92 1.69 -2.02
CA ALA A 74 22.77 1.01 -3.30
C ALA A 74 23.97 0.10 -3.60
N ARG A 75 25.20 0.56 -3.39
CA ARG A 75 26.41 -0.28 -3.53
C ARG A 75 26.42 -1.46 -2.56
N ALA A 76 26.02 -1.25 -1.31
CA ALA A 76 25.94 -2.34 -0.33
C ALA A 76 24.94 -3.43 -0.73
N VAL A 77 23.81 -3.04 -1.33
CA VAL A 77 22.80 -3.97 -1.85
C VAL A 77 23.31 -4.71 -3.09
N GLU A 78 24.01 -4.02 -4.00
CA GLU A 78 24.67 -4.61 -5.18
C GLU A 78 25.71 -5.68 -4.78
N GLU A 79 26.54 -5.38 -3.79
CA GLU A 79 27.59 -6.28 -3.29
C GLU A 79 27.06 -7.44 -2.44
N SER A 80 25.95 -7.23 -1.72
CA SER A 80 25.35 -8.24 -0.85
C SER A 80 23.82 -8.33 -1.03
N PRO A 81 23.33 -8.90 -2.16
CA PRO A 81 21.90 -9.11 -2.37
C PRO A 81 21.25 -9.92 -1.24
N GLY A 82 20.06 -9.50 -0.81
CA GLY A 82 19.37 -10.09 0.33
C GLY A 82 19.86 -9.57 1.69
N CYS A 83 20.62 -8.47 1.74
CA CYS A 83 21.04 -7.87 2.99
C CYS A 83 19.86 -7.33 3.81
N THR A 84 20.07 -7.16 5.12
CA THR A 84 19.09 -6.58 6.04
C THR A 84 19.34 -5.08 6.22
N ARG A 85 18.39 -4.39 6.85
CA ARG A 85 18.58 -2.99 7.23
C ARG A 85 19.73 -2.79 8.24
N ALA A 86 20.01 -3.79 9.09
CA ALA A 86 21.14 -3.73 10.02
C ALA A 86 22.48 -3.74 9.27
N HIS A 87 22.61 -4.60 8.25
CA HIS A 87 23.78 -4.59 7.38
C HIS A 87 23.96 -3.23 6.68
N LEU A 88 22.88 -2.63 6.17
CA LEU A 88 22.96 -1.30 5.55
C LEU A 88 23.46 -0.22 6.53
N ALA A 89 23.07 -0.29 7.80
CA ALA A 89 23.55 0.62 8.84
C ALA A 89 25.05 0.44 9.12
N GLU A 90 25.54 -0.80 9.16
CA GLU A 90 26.97 -1.13 9.31
C GLU A 90 27.77 -0.58 8.11
N ARG A 91 27.28 -0.80 6.89
CA ARG A 91 27.94 -0.29 5.67
C ARG A 91 28.02 1.23 5.61
N LEU A 92 26.99 1.92 6.10
CA LEU A 92 27.02 3.38 6.25
C LEU A 92 28.04 3.84 7.28
N HIS A 93 28.16 3.13 8.41
CA HIS A 93 29.15 3.41 9.43
C HIS A 93 30.58 3.23 8.90
N ASP A 94 30.87 2.13 8.21
CA ASP A 94 32.18 1.85 7.60
C ASP A 94 32.56 2.90 6.54
N ALA A 95 31.57 3.47 5.85
CA ALA A 95 31.75 4.57 4.90
C ALA A 95 31.89 5.95 5.56
N GLY A 96 31.91 6.03 6.90
CA GLY A 96 32.13 7.26 7.66
C GLY A 96 30.88 8.11 7.92
N HIS A 97 29.67 7.58 7.65
CA HIS A 97 28.44 8.29 8.03
C HIS A 97 28.21 8.16 9.54
N ALA A 98 27.88 9.27 10.21
CA ALA A 98 27.44 9.21 11.60
C ALA A 98 26.18 8.31 11.72
N PRO A 99 25.99 7.63 12.87
CA PRO A 99 24.85 6.75 13.09
C PRO A 99 23.52 7.47 12.83
N LEU A 100 22.64 6.82 12.04
CA LEU A 100 21.32 7.35 11.71
C LEU A 100 20.25 6.67 12.57
N PRO A 101 19.32 7.46 13.17
CA PRO A 101 18.07 6.93 13.68
C PRO A 101 17.32 6.07 12.65
N GLY A 102 16.50 5.13 13.14
CA GLY A 102 15.87 4.11 12.28
C GLY A 102 14.91 4.67 11.22
N ASP A 103 14.30 5.82 11.47
CA ASP A 103 13.46 6.56 10.52
C ASP A 103 14.31 7.27 9.46
N LEU A 104 15.40 7.95 9.84
CA LEU A 104 16.34 8.55 8.88
C LEU A 104 17.02 7.50 8.00
N LEU A 105 17.39 6.35 8.56
CA LEU A 105 17.90 5.23 7.78
C LEU A 105 16.85 4.73 6.76
N ALA A 106 15.57 4.68 7.13
CA ALA A 106 14.52 4.31 6.19
C ALA A 106 14.40 5.30 5.02
N HIS A 107 14.58 6.59 5.27
CA HIS A 107 14.59 7.62 4.22
C HIS A 107 15.83 7.54 3.32
N VAL A 108 17.00 7.18 3.85
CA VAL A 108 18.19 6.91 3.02
C VAL A 108 17.94 5.75 2.06
N VAL A 109 17.36 4.65 2.57
CA VAL A 109 16.98 3.50 1.74
C VAL A 109 15.93 3.90 0.69
N MET A 110 14.94 4.70 1.10
CA MET A 110 13.89 5.23 0.21
C MET A 110 14.48 6.00 -0.97
N MET A 111 15.55 6.79 -0.76
CA MET A 111 16.21 7.51 -1.85
C MET A 111 16.86 6.57 -2.86
N ALA A 112 17.50 5.49 -2.40
CA ALA A 112 18.08 4.48 -3.30
C ALA A 112 16.99 3.66 -4.04
N GLU A 113 15.83 3.48 -3.42
CA GLU A 113 14.66 2.86 -4.04
C GLU A 113 14.02 3.76 -5.10
N LEU A 114 13.90 5.08 -4.85
CA LEU A 114 13.39 6.07 -5.83
C LEU A 114 14.33 6.24 -7.03
N ASP A 115 15.64 6.09 -6.82
CA ASP A 115 16.66 6.05 -7.89
C ASP A 115 16.59 4.72 -8.70
N GLY A 116 15.72 3.78 -8.31
CA GLY A 116 15.51 2.54 -9.04
C GLY A 116 16.65 1.53 -8.92
N ARG A 117 17.54 1.71 -7.93
CA ARG A 117 18.73 0.87 -7.68
C ARG A 117 18.51 -0.19 -6.61
N VAL A 118 17.52 0.03 -5.75
CA VAL A 118 17.18 -0.88 -4.66
C VAL A 118 15.71 -1.28 -4.76
N GLY A 119 15.45 -2.57 -4.62
CA GLY A 119 14.12 -3.13 -4.42
C GLY A 119 14.07 -3.92 -3.12
N GLY A 120 12.88 -3.99 -2.51
CA GLY A 120 12.65 -4.78 -1.31
C GLY A 120 11.94 -6.10 -1.59
N SER A 121 12.12 -7.05 -0.69
CA SER A 121 11.22 -8.20 -0.50
C SER A 121 10.93 -8.43 0.99
N ARG A 122 9.78 -9.00 1.31
CA ARG A 122 9.42 -9.40 2.68
C ARG A 122 9.23 -10.91 2.69
N LEU A 123 10.14 -11.62 3.33
CA LEU A 123 9.95 -13.04 3.61
C LEU A 123 8.82 -13.19 4.63
N THR A 124 7.99 -14.22 4.48
CA THR A 124 6.94 -14.56 5.45
C THR A 124 7.55 -14.72 6.84
N GLY A 125 7.02 -13.98 7.83
CA GLY A 125 7.52 -14.01 9.21
C GLY A 125 8.91 -13.39 9.44
N GLY A 126 9.53 -12.79 8.42
CA GLY A 126 10.94 -12.36 8.46
C GLY A 126 11.18 -10.86 8.40
N GLN A 127 12.45 -10.48 8.58
CA GLN A 127 12.95 -9.11 8.39
C GLN A 127 12.90 -8.69 6.92
N HIS A 128 12.85 -7.38 6.67
CA HIS A 128 12.96 -6.84 5.32
C HIS A 128 14.33 -7.14 4.72
N ARG A 129 14.29 -7.59 3.47
CA ARG A 129 15.46 -7.89 2.64
C ARG A 129 15.49 -6.93 1.48
N TYR A 130 16.68 -6.59 1.03
CA TYR A 130 16.92 -5.67 -0.09
C TYR A 130 17.67 -6.39 -1.19
N ARG A 131 17.33 -6.11 -2.44
CA ARG A 131 17.95 -6.68 -3.64
C ARG A 131 18.27 -5.57 -4.63
N PRO A 132 19.28 -5.77 -5.49
CA PRO A 132 19.56 -4.82 -6.56
C PRO A 132 18.36 -4.71 -7.49
N LEU A 133 18.16 -3.49 -7.99
CA LEU A 133 17.22 -3.19 -9.04
C LEU A 133 17.97 -2.38 -10.11
N SER A 134 17.62 -2.59 -11.37
CA SER A 134 18.08 -1.76 -12.47
C SER A 134 16.84 -1.28 -13.20
N LEU A 135 16.26 -0.20 -12.69
CA LEU A 135 15.03 0.34 -13.24
C LEU A 135 15.33 1.07 -14.55
N ALA A 136 14.72 0.60 -15.64
CA ALA A 136 14.75 1.33 -16.90
C ALA A 136 13.99 2.65 -16.78
N ALA A 137 14.39 3.65 -17.57
CA ALA A 137 13.59 4.86 -17.71
C ALA A 137 12.21 4.53 -18.29
N SER A 138 11.19 5.26 -17.85
CA SER A 138 9.86 5.19 -18.45
C SER A 138 9.92 5.48 -19.95
N THR A 139 9.22 4.68 -20.75
CA THR A 139 8.97 4.97 -22.16
C THR A 139 7.92 6.07 -22.37
N LEU A 140 7.13 6.37 -21.32
CA LEU A 140 6.15 7.46 -21.30
C LEU A 140 6.84 8.78 -20.97
N SER A 141 6.44 9.85 -21.67
CA SER A 141 6.68 11.23 -21.24
C SER A 141 6.03 11.52 -19.89
N HIS A 142 6.37 12.66 -19.28
CA HIS A 142 5.79 13.03 -17.98
C HIS A 142 4.25 13.15 -18.03
N ASP A 143 3.70 13.82 -19.06
CA ASP A 143 2.24 13.97 -19.23
C ASP A 143 1.58 12.59 -19.48
N GLU A 144 2.19 11.72 -20.27
CA GLU A 144 1.67 10.35 -20.48
C GLU A 144 1.71 9.52 -19.20
N ALA A 145 2.75 9.66 -18.36
CA ALA A 145 2.85 9.00 -17.06
C ALA A 145 1.79 9.54 -16.08
N LEU A 146 1.50 10.85 -16.08
CA LEU A 146 0.40 11.44 -15.33
C LEU A 146 -0.96 10.89 -15.78
N ALA A 147 -1.20 10.81 -17.09
CA ALA A 147 -2.42 10.21 -17.63
C ALA A 147 -2.56 8.74 -17.24
N TRP A 148 -1.46 7.99 -17.33
CA TRP A 148 -1.40 6.58 -16.97
C TRP A 148 -1.73 6.37 -15.49
N VAL A 149 -1.11 7.11 -14.56
CA VAL A 149 -1.38 6.94 -13.12
C VAL A 149 -2.82 7.31 -12.75
N ALA A 150 -3.40 8.34 -13.39
CA ALA A 150 -4.80 8.70 -13.17
C ALA A 150 -5.76 7.61 -13.66
N ARG A 151 -5.53 7.02 -14.85
CA ARG A 151 -6.33 5.89 -15.33
C ARG A 151 -6.21 4.67 -14.43
N THR A 152 -4.98 4.31 -14.03
CA THR A 152 -4.73 3.16 -13.14
C THR A 152 -5.39 3.37 -11.78
N TYR A 153 -5.30 4.58 -11.21
CA TYR A 153 -5.98 4.91 -9.97
C TYR A 153 -7.51 4.81 -10.10
N ALA A 154 -8.09 5.41 -11.14
CA ALA A 154 -9.53 5.40 -11.38
C ALA A 154 -10.10 3.98 -11.60
N ARG A 155 -9.33 3.06 -12.18
CA ARG A 155 -9.73 1.66 -12.36
C ARG A 155 -9.89 0.91 -11.02
N GLY A 156 -9.05 1.23 -10.03
CA GLY A 156 -9.06 0.58 -8.72
C GLY A 156 -9.90 1.30 -7.66
N HIS A 157 -10.01 2.63 -7.77
CA HIS A 157 -10.50 3.52 -6.70
C HIS A 157 -11.54 4.55 -7.18
N GLY A 158 -11.92 4.51 -8.46
CA GLY A 158 -12.97 5.38 -8.98
C GLY A 158 -14.36 4.95 -8.49
N PRO A 159 -15.34 5.87 -8.45
CA PRO A 159 -15.24 7.31 -8.70
C PRO A 159 -14.44 8.06 -7.62
N HIS A 160 -13.63 9.04 -8.01
CA HIS A 160 -12.77 9.78 -7.05
C HIS A 160 -12.71 11.28 -7.32
N THR A 161 -12.30 12.08 -6.33
CA THR A 161 -12.00 13.50 -6.50
C THR A 161 -10.55 13.71 -7.00
N ALA A 162 -10.22 14.92 -7.44
CA ALA A 162 -8.83 15.30 -7.68
C ALA A 162 -7.98 15.31 -6.39
N HIS A 163 -8.60 15.54 -5.23
CA HIS A 163 -7.91 15.52 -3.93
C HIS A 163 -7.48 14.11 -3.53
N ASP A 164 -8.32 13.11 -3.79
CA ASP A 164 -8.01 11.70 -3.52
C ASP A 164 -6.80 11.27 -4.36
N LEU A 165 -6.83 11.54 -5.67
CA LEU A 165 -5.73 11.25 -6.57
C LEU A 165 -4.43 11.96 -6.13
N ALA A 166 -4.50 13.27 -5.82
CA ALA A 166 -3.35 14.05 -5.37
C ALA A 166 -2.73 13.45 -4.10
N TRP A 167 -3.56 13.11 -3.11
CA TRP A 167 -3.08 12.54 -1.87
C TRP A 167 -2.48 11.14 -2.10
N TRP A 168 -3.19 10.26 -2.80
CA TRP A 168 -2.75 8.89 -3.07
C TRP A 168 -1.42 8.84 -3.81
N THR A 169 -1.24 9.71 -4.81
CA THR A 169 -0.04 9.74 -5.66
C THR A 169 1.05 10.68 -5.15
N SER A 170 0.79 11.42 -4.07
CA SER A 170 1.62 12.53 -3.57
C SER A 170 1.75 13.74 -4.50
N LEU A 171 1.11 13.70 -5.69
CA LEU A 171 1.07 14.80 -6.64
C LEU A 171 0.51 16.07 -5.98
N THR A 172 0.87 17.22 -6.55
CA THR A 172 0.15 18.45 -6.21
C THR A 172 -1.28 18.38 -6.75
N LEU A 173 -2.20 19.15 -6.15
CA LEU A 173 -3.58 19.21 -6.65
C LEU A 173 -3.65 19.67 -8.12
N THR A 174 -2.76 20.58 -8.52
CA THR A 174 -2.63 21.03 -9.92
C THR A 174 -2.23 19.87 -10.84
N GLN A 175 -1.22 19.08 -10.47
CA GLN A 175 -0.81 17.90 -11.24
C GLN A 175 -1.91 16.84 -11.29
N ALA A 176 -2.63 16.61 -10.20
CA ALA A 176 -3.74 15.65 -10.17
C ALA A 176 -4.89 16.06 -11.09
N ARG A 177 -5.27 17.35 -11.11
CA ARG A 177 -6.26 17.87 -12.07
C ARG A 177 -5.79 17.71 -13.51
N ARG A 178 -4.53 18.06 -13.79
CA ARG A 178 -3.93 17.86 -15.11
C ARG A 178 -3.92 16.38 -15.51
N ALA A 179 -3.60 15.48 -14.59
CA ALA A 179 -3.59 14.04 -14.83
C ALA A 179 -4.99 13.52 -15.18
N ILE A 180 -6.05 14.01 -14.51
CA ILE A 180 -7.45 13.69 -14.81
C ILE A 180 -7.84 14.12 -16.23
N GLU A 181 -7.47 15.36 -16.62
CA GLU A 181 -7.71 15.87 -17.97
C GLU A 181 -6.99 15.04 -19.04
N LEU A 182 -5.70 14.77 -18.83
CA LEU A 182 -4.87 13.96 -19.74
C LEU A 182 -5.35 12.50 -19.84
N ALA A 183 -5.88 11.97 -18.74
CA ALA A 183 -6.47 10.64 -18.69
C ALA A 183 -7.84 10.57 -19.37
N GLN A 184 -8.45 11.72 -19.70
CA GLN A 184 -9.80 11.83 -20.25
C GLN A 184 -10.85 11.15 -19.38
N LEU A 185 -10.70 11.25 -18.05
CA LEU A 185 -11.72 10.71 -17.14
C LEU A 185 -13.02 11.50 -17.32
N ARG A 186 -14.16 10.82 -17.17
CA ARG A 186 -15.48 11.44 -17.30
C ARG A 186 -15.95 11.96 -15.95
N PRO A 187 -16.55 13.16 -15.89
CA PRO A 187 -17.18 13.64 -14.67
C PRO A 187 -18.47 12.86 -14.39
N VAL A 188 -18.75 12.60 -13.12
CA VAL A 188 -20.03 12.04 -12.64
C VAL A 188 -20.44 12.78 -11.37
N THR A 189 -21.74 12.92 -11.14
CA THR A 189 -22.28 13.45 -9.88
C THR A 189 -22.89 12.32 -9.08
N LEU A 190 -22.35 12.06 -7.89
CA LEU A 190 -22.90 11.08 -6.94
C LEU A 190 -23.10 11.76 -5.59
N ASP A 191 -24.33 11.69 -5.05
CA ASP A 191 -24.73 12.35 -3.80
C ASP A 191 -24.36 13.84 -3.75
N GLY A 192 -24.50 14.53 -4.88
CA GLY A 192 -24.17 15.96 -5.01
C GLY A 192 -22.66 16.28 -5.08
N ARG A 193 -21.79 15.27 -5.13
CA ARG A 193 -20.34 15.43 -5.27
C ARG A 193 -19.92 15.23 -6.72
N GLU A 194 -19.10 16.14 -7.23
CA GLU A 194 -18.44 15.98 -8.52
C GLU A 194 -17.22 15.04 -8.37
N LEU A 195 -17.24 13.94 -9.12
CA LEU A 195 -16.23 12.89 -9.10
C LEU A 195 -15.81 12.55 -10.53
N TRP A 196 -14.72 11.80 -10.67
CA TRP A 196 -14.16 11.39 -11.94
C TRP A 196 -14.11 9.87 -12.03
N VAL A 197 -14.53 9.34 -13.18
CA VAL A 197 -14.55 7.90 -13.47
C VAL A 197 -13.82 7.59 -14.77
N LEU A 198 -13.20 6.41 -14.82
CA LEU A 198 -12.63 5.88 -16.06
C LEU A 198 -13.72 5.30 -16.96
N GLU A 199 -14.54 4.44 -16.39
CA GLU A 199 -15.65 3.73 -17.03
C GLU A 199 -16.96 4.04 -16.29
N GLU A 200 -18.09 3.69 -16.89
CA GLU A 200 -19.37 3.91 -16.20
C GLU A 200 -19.45 3.01 -14.98
N ALA A 201 -19.96 3.53 -13.86
CA ALA A 201 -20.13 2.72 -12.67
C ALA A 201 -21.24 1.69 -12.91
N GLU A 202 -20.91 0.41 -12.84
CA GLU A 202 -21.89 -0.67 -12.89
C GLU A 202 -22.30 -1.07 -11.47
N PRO A 203 -23.60 -1.28 -11.19
CA PRO A 203 -24.03 -1.86 -9.92
C PRO A 203 -23.39 -3.23 -9.72
N VAL A 204 -22.75 -3.42 -8.57
CA VAL A 204 -22.16 -4.70 -8.17
C VAL A 204 -22.87 -5.23 -6.93
N ASP A 205 -22.98 -6.56 -6.85
CA ASP A 205 -23.45 -7.21 -5.64
C ASP A 205 -22.46 -6.97 -4.50
N VAL A 206 -22.92 -6.26 -3.47
CA VAL A 206 -22.11 -5.99 -2.29
C VAL A 206 -22.09 -7.24 -1.40
N PRO A 207 -20.89 -7.78 -1.08
CA PRO A 207 -20.78 -8.94 -0.21
C PRO A 207 -21.37 -8.65 1.19
N PRO A 208 -22.13 -9.60 1.77
CA PRO A 208 -22.68 -9.41 3.11
C PRO A 208 -21.64 -9.16 4.19
N VAL A 209 -20.46 -9.77 4.03
CA VAL A 209 -19.35 -9.68 4.97
C VAL A 209 -18.05 -9.59 4.17
N LEU A 210 -17.14 -8.74 4.61
CA LEU A 210 -15.73 -8.82 4.24
C LEU A 210 -14.87 -8.72 5.50
N LEU A 211 -13.91 -9.64 5.63
CA LEU A 211 -12.82 -9.56 6.61
C LEU A 211 -11.56 -9.06 5.90
N LEU A 212 -11.27 -7.77 6.05
CA LEU A 212 -10.17 -7.10 5.34
C LEU A 212 -9.02 -6.77 6.28
N ALA A 213 -7.81 -6.56 5.76
CA ALA A 213 -6.68 -6.10 6.57
C ALA A 213 -6.79 -4.59 6.89
N ASN A 214 -6.12 -4.11 7.95
CA ASN A 214 -6.14 -2.68 8.33
C ASN A 214 -5.57 -1.71 7.30
N PHE A 215 -4.86 -2.20 6.29
CA PHE A 215 -4.34 -1.39 5.18
C PHE A 215 -4.89 -1.88 3.85
N ASP A 216 -6.08 -2.50 3.87
CA ASP A 216 -6.77 -2.82 2.63
C ASP A 216 -7.04 -1.53 1.84
N GLU A 217 -6.96 -1.65 0.52
CA GLU A 217 -7.08 -0.53 -0.40
C GLU A 217 -8.45 0.15 -0.28
N ILE A 218 -9.50 -0.57 0.12
CA ILE A 218 -10.86 -0.02 0.30
C ILE A 218 -10.97 1.03 1.42
N ILE A 219 -10.01 1.13 2.33
CA ILE A 219 -9.98 2.23 3.31
C ILE A 219 -8.77 3.12 3.16
N SER A 220 -7.71 2.59 2.55
CA SER A 220 -6.45 3.30 2.45
C SER A 220 -6.52 4.42 1.42
N TYR A 221 -7.52 4.44 0.53
CA TYR A 221 -7.65 5.39 -0.59
C TYR A 221 -8.26 6.75 -0.25
N VAL A 222 -8.85 6.92 0.95
CA VAL A 222 -9.50 8.18 1.35
C VAL A 222 -8.94 8.73 2.66
N ARG A 223 -8.39 9.95 2.61
CA ARG A 223 -7.97 10.68 3.82
C ARG A 223 -9.10 11.45 4.50
N ASP A 224 -10.12 11.80 3.73
CA ASP A 224 -11.24 12.64 4.18
C ASP A 224 -11.94 12.01 5.40
N ALA A 225 -12.04 12.78 6.47
CA ALA A 225 -12.61 12.33 7.74
C ALA A 225 -14.13 12.13 7.67
N HIS A 226 -14.82 12.87 6.78
CA HIS A 226 -16.25 12.74 6.55
C HIS A 226 -16.55 11.44 5.79
N LEU A 227 -15.77 11.13 4.75
CA LEU A 227 -15.85 9.84 4.07
C LEU A 227 -15.48 8.66 4.99
N ARG A 228 -14.49 8.82 5.88
CA ARG A 228 -14.22 7.82 6.93
C ARG A 228 -15.38 7.65 7.91
N ALA A 229 -16.13 8.71 8.20
CA ALA A 229 -17.35 8.64 9.00
C ALA A 229 -18.52 7.99 8.23
N GLU A 230 -18.60 8.19 6.90
CA GLU A 230 -19.56 7.51 6.02
C GLU A 230 -19.32 5.99 5.98
N LEU A 231 -18.07 5.54 6.10
CA LEU A 231 -17.74 4.11 6.21
C LEU A 231 -18.38 3.48 7.45
N GLY A 232 -18.46 4.19 8.58
CA GLY A 232 -19.12 3.74 9.81
C GLY A 232 -18.43 4.25 11.09
N PRO A 233 -19.07 4.11 12.27
CA PRO A 233 -18.44 4.45 13.55
C PRO A 233 -17.24 3.53 13.84
N GLY A 234 -16.24 4.05 14.55
CA GLY A 234 -15.16 3.23 15.11
C GLY A 234 -13.95 2.98 14.22
N TYR A 235 -13.74 3.73 13.13
CA TYR A 235 -12.54 3.66 12.28
C TYR A 235 -11.23 3.61 13.08
N GLU A 236 -11.04 4.52 14.04
CA GLU A 236 -9.83 4.58 14.87
C GLU A 236 -9.65 3.36 15.79
N VAL A 237 -10.74 2.68 16.15
CA VAL A 237 -10.70 1.41 16.93
C VAL A 237 -10.41 0.24 16.00
N ALA A 238 -11.02 0.21 14.80
CA ALA A 238 -10.79 -0.82 13.79
C ALA A 238 -9.32 -0.82 13.31
N MET A 239 -8.73 0.36 13.12
CA MET A 239 -7.31 0.52 12.78
C MET A 239 -6.34 0.01 13.86
N ARG A 240 -6.80 -0.18 15.10
CA ARG A 240 -6.02 -0.81 16.19
C ARG A 240 -6.14 -2.33 16.22
N GLY A 241 -7.10 -2.92 15.49
CA GLY A 241 -7.28 -4.37 15.36
C GLY A 241 -6.23 -5.03 14.45
N PHE A 242 -6.45 -6.27 14.02
CA PHE A 242 -5.67 -6.84 12.91
C PHE A 242 -6.29 -6.49 11.55
N GLY A 243 -7.62 -6.45 11.52
CA GLY A 243 -8.38 -6.18 10.31
C GLY A 243 -9.73 -5.54 10.58
N LEU A 244 -10.39 -5.21 9.48
CA LEU A 244 -11.64 -4.48 9.39
C LEU A 244 -12.78 -5.45 9.08
N LEU A 245 -13.90 -5.31 9.78
CA LEU A 245 -15.14 -5.98 9.44
C LEU A 245 -16.02 -5.03 8.63
N PHE A 246 -16.37 -5.43 7.42
CA PHE A 246 -17.42 -4.76 6.65
C PHE A 246 -18.68 -5.64 6.62
N LEU A 247 -19.84 -5.02 6.83
CA LEU A 247 -21.16 -5.62 6.63
C LEU A 247 -21.91 -4.83 5.56
N ASP A 248 -22.35 -5.51 4.51
CA ASP A 248 -23.01 -4.91 3.34
C ASP A 248 -22.30 -3.61 2.86
N GLY A 249 -20.97 -3.66 2.78
CA GLY A 249 -20.13 -2.55 2.29
C GLY A 249 -19.88 -1.42 3.31
N ARG A 250 -20.31 -1.57 4.56
CA ARG A 250 -20.08 -0.58 5.63
C ARG A 250 -19.18 -1.14 6.73
N LEU A 251 -18.23 -0.33 7.20
CA LEU A 251 -17.40 -0.67 8.34
C LEU A 251 -18.28 -0.86 9.59
N ALA A 252 -18.22 -2.04 10.18
CA ALA A 252 -19.10 -2.46 11.27
C ALA A 252 -18.33 -3.00 12.49
N GLY A 253 -17.00 -3.04 12.43
CA GLY A 253 -16.18 -3.54 13.53
C GLY A 253 -14.76 -3.87 13.09
N GLY A 254 -14.11 -4.72 13.86
CA GLY A 254 -12.79 -5.22 13.55
C GLY A 254 -12.67 -6.70 13.85
N TRP A 255 -11.56 -7.27 13.43
CA TRP A 255 -11.24 -8.65 13.73
C TRP A 255 -9.76 -8.83 14.05
N THR A 256 -9.48 -9.92 14.76
CA THR A 256 -8.13 -10.40 15.08
C THR A 256 -8.05 -11.90 14.79
N ARG A 257 -6.84 -12.45 14.87
CA ARG A 257 -6.65 -13.90 14.73
C ARG A 257 -5.63 -14.42 15.72
N THR A 258 -5.84 -15.67 16.12
CA THR A 258 -4.85 -16.47 16.85
C THR A 258 -4.48 -17.66 15.98
N VAL A 259 -3.21 -17.76 15.59
CA VAL A 259 -2.71 -18.85 14.72
C VAL A 259 -1.95 -19.85 15.57
N SER A 260 -2.28 -21.14 15.41
CA SER A 260 -1.55 -22.28 15.95
C SER A 260 -0.88 -23.07 14.82
N ALA A 261 -0.28 -24.22 15.13
CA ALA A 261 0.32 -25.09 14.12
C ALA A 261 -0.70 -25.71 13.14
N ALA A 262 -1.96 -25.88 13.57
CA ALA A 262 -3.00 -26.57 12.79
C ALA A 262 -4.26 -25.73 12.57
N THR A 263 -4.48 -24.71 13.39
CA THR A 263 -5.74 -23.97 13.41
C THR A 263 -5.53 -22.47 13.39
N VAL A 264 -6.55 -21.75 12.94
CA VAL A 264 -6.69 -20.32 13.11
C VAL A 264 -8.05 -19.98 13.70
N GLU A 265 -8.05 -19.32 14.86
CA GLU A 265 -9.25 -18.72 15.42
C GLU A 265 -9.35 -17.28 14.92
N VAL A 266 -10.43 -16.97 14.19
CA VAL A 266 -10.80 -15.61 13.79
C VAL A 266 -11.74 -15.04 14.85
N HIS A 267 -11.33 -13.95 15.50
CA HIS A 267 -12.14 -13.28 16.50
C HIS A 267 -12.66 -11.95 15.95
N VAL A 268 -13.97 -11.85 15.79
CA VAL A 268 -14.67 -10.65 15.30
C VAL A 268 -15.34 -9.91 16.45
N THR A 269 -15.16 -8.59 16.48
CA THR A 269 -15.81 -7.68 17.43
C THR A 269 -16.66 -6.67 16.66
N THR A 270 -17.96 -6.61 16.94
CA THR A 270 -18.89 -5.71 16.26
C THR A 270 -20.09 -5.34 17.13
N HIS A 271 -20.49 -4.07 17.15
CA HIS A 271 -21.71 -3.65 17.84
C HIS A 271 -22.96 -3.74 16.96
N ALA A 272 -22.82 -4.20 15.71
CA ALA A 272 -23.93 -4.32 14.78
C ALA A 272 -24.73 -5.59 15.01
N THR A 273 -26.05 -5.51 14.80
CA THR A 273 -26.92 -6.70 14.83
C THR A 273 -26.65 -7.57 13.61
N LEU A 274 -26.23 -8.82 13.85
CA LEU A 274 -25.93 -9.77 12.78
C LEU A 274 -27.18 -10.58 12.37
N SER A 275 -27.59 -10.42 11.11
CA SER A 275 -28.61 -11.24 10.47
C SER A 275 -28.14 -12.69 10.28
N ARG A 276 -29.06 -13.62 9.94
CA ARG A 276 -28.67 -14.99 9.56
C ARG A 276 -27.73 -15.02 8.35
N ARG A 277 -27.94 -14.11 7.38
CA ARG A 277 -27.07 -13.92 6.21
C ARG A 277 -25.66 -13.47 6.61
N HIS A 278 -25.53 -12.53 7.56
CA HIS A 278 -24.22 -12.10 8.06
C HIS A 278 -23.47 -13.22 8.76
N ARG A 279 -24.17 -14.02 9.59
CA ARG A 279 -23.54 -15.14 10.31
C ARG A 279 -23.02 -16.21 9.36
N ALA A 280 -23.85 -16.66 8.42
CA ALA A 280 -23.42 -17.63 7.41
C ALA A 280 -22.24 -17.11 6.57
N ALA A 281 -22.27 -15.83 6.16
CA ALA A 281 -21.17 -15.22 5.43
C ALA A 281 -19.89 -15.08 6.28
N LEU A 282 -19.99 -14.80 7.58
CA LEU A 282 -18.85 -14.77 8.50
C LEU A 282 -18.18 -16.15 8.63
N ASP A 283 -18.96 -17.22 8.72
CA ASP A 283 -18.44 -18.59 8.74
C ASP A 283 -17.65 -18.87 7.44
N THR A 284 -18.25 -18.53 6.29
CA THR A 284 -17.60 -18.64 4.98
C THR A 284 -16.33 -17.78 4.86
N GLU A 285 -16.33 -16.54 5.33
CA GLU A 285 -15.13 -15.68 5.32
C GLU A 285 -14.02 -16.27 6.21
N THR A 286 -14.39 -16.89 7.34
CA THR A 286 -13.47 -17.57 8.25
C THR A 286 -12.84 -18.79 7.59
N GLU A 287 -13.66 -19.61 6.92
CA GLU A 287 -13.19 -20.78 6.15
C GLU A 287 -12.24 -20.36 5.01
N HIS A 288 -12.57 -19.30 4.28
CA HIS A 288 -11.69 -18.77 3.23
C HIS A 288 -10.36 -18.27 3.78
N PHE A 289 -10.37 -17.57 4.91
CA PHE A 289 -9.13 -17.10 5.54
C PHE A 289 -8.29 -18.27 6.08
N ALA A 290 -8.94 -19.29 6.64
CA ALA A 290 -8.28 -20.51 7.09
C ALA A 290 -7.67 -21.30 5.92
N GLY A 291 -8.42 -21.46 4.83
CA GLY A 291 -7.95 -22.07 3.59
C GLY A 291 -6.78 -21.31 2.96
N PHE A 292 -6.81 -19.96 2.98
CA PHE A 292 -5.68 -19.13 2.57
C PHE A 292 -4.40 -19.46 3.38
N LEU A 293 -4.53 -19.71 4.68
CA LEU A 293 -3.41 -20.12 5.54
C LEU A 293 -3.06 -21.61 5.45
N GLY A 294 -3.90 -22.43 4.81
CA GLY A 294 -3.76 -23.89 4.82
C GLY A 294 -4.04 -24.52 6.20
N LEU A 295 -4.93 -23.92 6.99
CA LEU A 295 -5.26 -24.32 8.36
C LEU A 295 -6.76 -24.57 8.52
N GLU A 296 -7.16 -25.20 9.62
CA GLU A 296 -8.57 -25.29 10.03
C GLU A 296 -9.03 -24.00 10.71
N GLY A 297 -10.23 -23.52 10.36
CA GLY A 297 -10.77 -22.24 10.84
C GLY A 297 -11.82 -22.39 11.92
N SER A 298 -11.80 -21.52 12.92
CA SER A 298 -12.91 -21.33 13.86
C SER A 298 -13.26 -19.85 14.02
N LEU A 299 -14.53 -19.55 14.25
CA LEU A 299 -15.04 -18.20 14.45
C LEU A 299 -15.42 -17.96 15.91
N ARG A 300 -14.94 -16.85 16.47
CA ARG A 300 -15.39 -16.31 17.75
C ARG A 300 -16.01 -14.94 17.53
N LEU A 301 -17.19 -14.70 18.10
CA LEU A 301 -17.91 -13.43 18.01
C LEU A 301 -17.98 -12.73 19.36
N THR A 302 -17.81 -11.41 19.35
CA THR A 302 -18.09 -10.53 20.49
C THR A 302 -18.93 -9.36 20.01
N THR A 303 -20.13 -9.22 20.58
CA THR A 303 -21.10 -8.18 20.23
C THR A 303 -21.25 -7.15 21.33
#